data_AF-A0A954MYY3-F1
#
_entry.id   AF-A0A954MYY3-F1
#
_cell.length_a   1.000
_cell.length_b   1.000
_cell.length_c   1.000
_cell.angle_alpha   90.00
_cell.angle_beta   90.00
_cell.angle_gamma   90.00
#
_symmetry.space_group_name_H-M   'P 1'
#
loop_
_entity.id
_entity.type
_entity.pdbx_description
1 polymer ?
#
loop_
_entity_poly.entity_id
_entity_poly.type
_entity_poly.pdbx_seq_one_letter_code
_entity_poly.pdbx_strand_id
1 'polypeptide(L)'
;MKSLKRTGLRVWLVLAVAAIGGVLATGETRGCPFCGAASLTLAEQLSTADGAVLVQWSSGVKEEGEEKPGSTTYEIIRALKGPETLKKGEKIEMPRYRGGKPGDLFLLLGTKGETIEWGSPMEVTETSFNYVAMAPTPETPTAKRMAYYVKFLENPDPTISNDAFAEFANAPYKDVVSIADLMSKEDLRKWIQDKNVPPTRLGLYGMMLGLCGTPEDAKLLEAKIVEKTDEFRLGIDGIMGGYLLLTKDAGLKVIEESKFTDPKVPFAETFAAMQAIRFMWTYAEEVIPKDRLRQSMRMLLARPELSDLVITDLARWKDWSVRDQLFSMYGQEEYNIP
;
A
#
# COMPACT_ATOMS: atom_id res chain seq x y z
N MET A 1 63.62 -31.26 51.48
CA MET A 1 64.16 -31.80 50.21
C MET A 1 63.06 -31.71 49.15
N LYS A 2 63.28 -30.92 48.09
CA LYS A 2 62.74 -30.99 46.70
C LYS A 2 61.39 -31.70 46.46
N SER A 3 60.44 -31.27 45.64
CA SER A 3 60.27 -30.17 44.68
C SER A 3 59.13 -30.64 43.75
N LEU A 4 58.18 -29.75 43.44
CA LEU A 4 57.31 -29.73 42.25
C LEU A 4 56.46 -30.97 41.90
N LYS A 5 55.13 -30.76 41.82
CA LYS A 5 54.33 -31.11 40.63
C LYS A 5 53.10 -30.19 40.48
N ARG A 6 53.29 -29.21 39.58
CA ARG A 6 52.35 -28.64 38.59
C ARG A 6 50.90 -28.35 39.02
N THR A 7 50.72 -27.09 39.39
CA THR A 7 49.73 -26.13 38.85
C THR A 7 48.93 -26.55 37.61
N GLY A 8 47.62 -26.24 37.67
CA GLY A 8 46.68 -26.34 36.56
C GLY A 8 45.32 -25.69 36.85
N LEU A 9 45.35 -24.39 37.15
CA LEU A 9 44.38 -23.37 36.72
C LEU A 9 42.91 -23.84 36.54
N ARG A 10 42.15 -23.98 37.64
CA ARG A 10 40.69 -24.21 37.62
C ARG A 10 39.97 -23.43 38.71
N VAL A 11 39.96 -22.08 38.65
CA VAL A 11 39.10 -21.28 39.54
C VAL A 11 38.50 -20.01 38.90
N TRP A 12 38.88 -19.61 37.67
CA TRP A 12 38.39 -18.35 37.08
C TRP A 12 37.43 -18.52 35.92
N LEU A 13 36.24 -19.10 36.15
CA LEU A 13 35.12 -19.01 35.18
C LEU A 13 33.73 -19.37 35.76
N VAL A 14 33.47 -19.02 37.03
CA VAL A 14 32.12 -19.13 37.63
C VAL A 14 31.51 -17.76 37.97
N LEU A 15 32.17 -16.66 37.60
CA LEU A 15 31.66 -15.28 37.73
C LEU A 15 31.27 -14.66 36.38
N ALA A 16 30.68 -15.46 35.49
CA ALA A 16 30.08 -14.99 34.23
C ALA A 16 28.63 -15.51 34.03
N VAL A 17 27.97 -15.91 35.12
CA VAL A 17 26.62 -16.53 35.10
C VAL A 17 25.56 -15.67 35.82
N ALA A 18 25.87 -14.45 36.25
CA ALA A 18 24.92 -13.61 37.00
C ALA A 18 24.84 -12.14 36.54
N ALA A 19 25.16 -11.83 35.29
CA ALA A 19 25.12 -10.44 34.77
C ALA A 19 24.60 -10.30 33.32
N ILE A 20 23.80 -11.25 32.83
CA ILE A 20 23.05 -11.10 31.56
C ILE A 20 21.63 -11.64 31.76
N GLY A 21 20.97 -11.15 32.79
CA GLY A 21 19.55 -11.40 33.08
C GLY A 21 18.92 -10.06 33.42
N GLY A 22 18.64 -9.25 32.41
CA GLY A 22 18.14 -7.90 32.60
C GLY A 22 18.60 -6.91 31.53
N VAL A 23 18.49 -7.26 30.25
CA VAL A 23 18.38 -6.24 29.20
C VAL A 23 16.95 -6.28 28.72
N LEU A 24 16.24 -5.25 29.17
CA LEU A 24 14.95 -4.74 28.76
C LEU A 24 14.53 -5.22 27.36
N ALA A 25 13.34 -5.80 27.30
CA ALA A 25 12.54 -5.85 26.09
C ALA A 25 12.21 -4.41 25.67
N THR A 26 13.11 -3.79 24.91
CA THR A 26 12.77 -2.68 24.04
C THR A 26 12.00 -3.28 22.89
N GLY A 27 10.67 -3.12 22.91
CA GLY A 27 9.85 -3.29 21.73
C GLY A 27 10.30 -2.26 20.70
N GLU A 28 11.31 -2.60 19.91
CA GLU A 28 11.58 -1.94 18.65
C GLU A 28 10.39 -2.26 17.74
N THR A 29 9.49 -1.30 17.62
CA THR A 29 8.58 -1.21 16.50
C THR A 29 9.43 -1.22 15.24
N ARG A 30 9.55 -2.40 14.61
CA ARG A 30 10.11 -2.57 13.28
C ARG A 30 9.17 -1.95 12.25
N GLY A 31 9.10 -0.62 12.23
CA GLY A 31 8.66 0.11 11.05
C GLY A 31 9.78 0.07 10.01
N CYS A 32 9.44 -0.24 8.77
CA CYS A 32 10.40 -0.17 7.66
C CYS A 32 10.93 1.27 7.55
N PRO A 33 12.25 1.51 7.57
CA PRO A 33 12.83 2.86 7.52
C PRO A 33 12.65 3.56 6.17
N PHE A 34 12.11 2.86 5.16
CA PHE A 34 11.74 3.39 3.85
C PHE A 34 10.24 3.62 3.67
N CYS A 35 9.43 3.17 4.63
CA CYS A 35 8.05 3.62 4.73
C CYS A 35 8.07 4.96 5.45
N GLY A 36 7.83 6.07 4.73
CA GLY A 36 7.10 7.17 5.37
C GLY A 36 5.89 6.50 6.03
N ALA A 37 5.78 6.59 7.35
CA ALA A 37 4.79 5.82 8.13
C ALA A 37 3.48 5.78 7.36
N ALA A 38 2.95 4.59 7.05
CA ALA A 38 1.74 4.42 6.26
C ALA A 38 0.72 5.42 6.79
N SER A 39 0.47 6.48 6.03
CA SER A 39 -0.33 7.59 6.54
C SER A 39 -1.76 7.10 6.60
N LEU A 40 -2.37 7.22 7.78
CA LEU A 40 -3.78 6.90 7.97
C LEU A 40 -4.63 7.59 6.89
N THR A 41 -5.65 6.90 6.41
CA THR A 41 -6.70 7.51 5.57
C THR A 41 -7.38 8.65 6.34
N LEU A 42 -8.03 9.59 5.64
CA LEU A 42 -8.70 10.71 6.28
C LEU A 42 -9.82 10.25 7.22
N ALA A 43 -10.50 9.15 6.90
CA ALA A 43 -11.50 8.55 7.78
C ALA A 43 -10.89 7.96 9.07
N GLU A 44 -9.71 7.33 8.97
CA GLU A 44 -8.97 6.84 10.15
C GLU A 44 -8.45 8.00 11.01
N GLN A 45 -7.89 9.04 10.39
CA GLN A 45 -7.45 10.24 11.09
C GLN A 45 -8.63 10.91 11.81
N LEU A 46 -9.78 11.06 11.15
CA LEU A 46 -10.99 11.63 11.75
C LEU A 46 -11.55 10.76 12.89
N SER A 47 -11.54 9.42 12.74
CA SER A 47 -12.03 8.51 13.78
C SER A 47 -11.17 8.57 15.04
N THR A 48 -9.85 8.64 14.86
CA THR A 48 -8.87 8.73 15.96
C THR A 48 -8.78 10.11 16.61
N ALA A 49 -9.15 11.18 15.92
CA ALA A 49 -9.15 12.53 16.47
C ALA A 49 -10.21 12.72 17.57
N ASP A 50 -9.89 13.47 18.62
CA ASP A 50 -10.84 13.91 19.65
C ASP A 50 -11.51 15.25 19.30
N GLY A 51 -10.87 16.04 18.45
CA GLY A 51 -11.39 17.28 17.89
C GLY A 51 -11.20 17.32 16.39
N ALA A 52 -12.23 17.73 15.65
CA ALA A 52 -12.15 17.91 14.20
C ALA A 52 -12.99 19.12 13.78
N VAL A 53 -12.36 20.12 13.18
CA VAL A 53 -12.99 21.39 12.81
C VAL A 53 -12.54 21.87 11.44
N LEU A 54 -13.47 22.42 10.67
CA LEU A 54 -13.16 23.33 9.56
C LEU A 54 -12.87 24.70 10.14
N VAL A 55 -11.74 25.26 9.77
CA VAL A 55 -11.35 26.62 10.13
C VAL A 55 -11.00 27.42 8.89
N GLN A 56 -11.12 28.74 9.00
CA GLN A 56 -10.55 29.67 8.04
C GLN A 56 -9.33 30.37 8.64
N TRP A 57 -8.30 30.61 7.84
CA TRP A 57 -7.17 31.43 8.25
C TRP A 57 -7.63 32.87 8.48
N SER A 58 -7.23 33.48 9.61
CA SER A 58 -7.58 34.87 9.93
C SER A 58 -6.37 35.80 9.88
N SER A 59 -5.28 35.42 10.53
CA SER A 59 -4.07 36.23 10.68
C SER A 59 -2.87 35.38 11.05
N GLY A 60 -1.66 35.86 10.77
CA GLY A 60 -0.42 35.21 11.21
C GLY A 60 0.66 36.24 11.52
N VAL A 61 1.38 36.01 12.62
CA VAL A 61 2.48 36.85 13.08
C VAL A 61 3.79 36.09 12.84
N LYS A 62 4.64 36.65 11.97
CA LYS A 62 6.04 36.24 11.87
C LYS A 62 6.81 36.96 12.96
N GLU A 63 7.48 36.21 13.83
CA GLU A 63 8.46 36.77 14.74
C GLU A 63 9.83 36.80 14.04
N GLU A 64 10.64 37.82 14.31
CA GLU A 64 12.00 37.92 13.79
C GLU A 64 12.98 37.16 14.70
N GLY A 65 13.74 36.23 14.12
CA GLY A 65 14.73 35.39 14.82
C GLY A 65 14.44 33.89 14.68
N GLU A 66 15.46 33.08 14.38
CA GLU A 66 15.32 31.62 14.13
C GLU A 66 14.77 30.82 15.32
N GLU A 67 14.77 31.39 16.52
CA GLU A 67 14.35 30.72 17.76
C GLU A 67 12.85 30.86 18.11
N LYS A 68 12.08 31.72 17.40
CA LYS A 68 10.65 31.93 17.69
C LYS A 68 9.76 31.43 16.56
N PRO A 69 8.82 30.50 16.83
CA PRO A 69 8.03 29.88 15.76
C PRO A 69 6.94 30.79 15.16
N GLY A 70 6.71 31.98 15.72
CA GLY A 70 5.59 32.86 15.37
C GLY A 70 4.23 32.27 15.76
N SER A 71 3.13 32.88 15.31
CA SER A 71 1.78 32.36 15.55
C SER A 71 0.85 32.49 14.35
N THR A 72 -0.17 31.65 14.30
CA THR A 72 -1.25 31.72 13.32
C THR A 72 -2.59 31.58 14.02
N THR A 73 -3.52 32.47 13.71
CA THR A 73 -4.88 32.43 14.22
C THR A 73 -5.81 31.95 13.12
N TYR A 74 -6.68 31.01 13.50
CA TYR A 74 -7.75 30.49 12.68
C TYR A 74 -9.10 30.74 13.37
N GLU A 75 -10.15 30.87 12.59
CA GLU A 75 -11.53 30.98 13.09
C GLU A 75 -12.32 29.74 12.70
N ILE A 76 -13.01 29.12 13.66
CA ILE A 76 -13.82 27.94 13.43
C ILE A 76 -15.03 28.29 12.57
N ILE A 77 -15.18 27.60 11.45
CA ILE A 77 -16.35 27.71 10.57
C ILE A 77 -17.39 26.64 10.91
N ARG A 78 -16.92 25.41 11.19
CA ARG A 78 -17.77 24.25 11.49
C ARG A 78 -17.02 23.21 12.31
N ALA A 79 -17.65 22.69 13.35
CA ALA A 79 -17.15 21.52 14.07
C ALA A 79 -17.76 20.22 13.51
N LEU A 80 -16.92 19.19 13.37
CA LEU A 80 -17.32 17.82 13.04
C LEU A 80 -17.30 16.92 14.28
N LYS A 81 -16.31 17.11 15.16
CA LYS A 81 -16.11 16.31 16.37
C LYS A 81 -15.46 17.15 17.46
N GLY A 82 -15.78 16.87 18.72
CA GLY A 82 -15.15 17.47 19.89
C GLY A 82 -16.15 18.00 20.91
N PRO A 83 -15.66 18.68 21.97
CA PRO A 83 -16.48 19.23 23.04
C PRO A 83 -17.35 20.39 22.53
N GLU A 84 -18.42 20.68 23.27
CA GLU A 84 -19.36 21.77 22.94
C GLU A 84 -18.70 23.16 22.89
N THR A 85 -17.50 23.33 23.44
CA THR A 85 -16.73 24.57 23.37
C THR A 85 -16.23 24.88 21.96
N LEU A 86 -16.17 23.91 21.05
CA LEU A 86 -15.81 24.12 19.65
C LEU A 86 -17.02 24.63 18.85
N LYS A 87 -17.22 25.95 18.84
CA LYS A 87 -18.33 26.60 18.13
C LYS A 87 -17.84 27.50 17.01
N LYS A 88 -18.73 27.75 16.04
CA LYS A 88 -18.47 28.69 14.94
C LYS A 88 -18.12 30.08 15.51
N GLY A 89 -17.08 30.69 14.96
CA GLY A 89 -16.58 32.02 15.36
C GLY A 89 -15.51 31.98 16.45
N GLU A 90 -15.33 30.86 17.14
CA GLU A 90 -14.25 30.70 18.11
C GLU A 90 -12.89 30.69 17.40
N LYS A 91 -11.87 31.21 18.08
CA LYS A 91 -10.52 31.32 17.52
C LYS A 91 -9.60 30.24 18.07
N ILE A 92 -8.81 29.66 17.18
CA ILE A 92 -7.74 28.73 17.51
C ILE A 92 -6.42 29.42 17.15
N GLU A 93 -5.57 29.66 18.14
CA GLU A 93 -4.22 30.16 17.91
C GLU A 93 -3.23 28.99 17.98
N MET A 94 -2.41 28.85 16.94
CA MET A 94 -1.34 27.86 16.86
C MET A 94 0.01 28.55 17.03
N PRO A 95 0.93 28.00 17.85
CA PRO A 95 2.25 28.59 18.13
C PRO A 95 3.25 28.28 17.00
N ARG A 96 2.81 28.48 15.75
CA ARG A 96 3.63 28.35 14.56
C ARG A 96 3.05 29.25 13.48
N TYR A 97 3.91 30.06 12.86
CA TYR A 97 3.52 30.85 11.70
C TYR A 97 3.28 29.96 10.48
N ARG A 98 2.14 30.19 9.82
CA ARG A 98 1.79 29.66 8.51
C ARG A 98 1.28 30.80 7.65
N GLY A 99 1.88 30.96 6.47
CA GLY A 99 1.38 31.90 5.47
C GLY A 99 0.02 31.46 4.94
N GLY A 100 -0.88 32.43 4.76
CA GLY A 100 -2.22 32.22 4.26
C GLY A 100 -2.90 33.56 3.98
N LYS A 101 -4.08 33.51 3.40
CA LYS A 101 -4.97 34.64 3.16
C LYS A 101 -6.25 34.49 3.99
N PRO A 102 -6.87 35.61 4.41
CA PRO A 102 -8.18 35.55 5.04
C PRO A 102 -9.17 34.75 4.19
N GLY A 103 -9.76 33.71 4.78
CA GLY A 103 -10.72 32.82 4.11
C GLY A 103 -10.14 31.52 3.55
N ASP A 104 -8.81 31.34 3.51
CA ASP A 104 -8.22 30.04 3.15
C ASP A 104 -8.67 28.98 4.17
N LEU A 105 -9.14 27.83 3.68
CA LEU A 105 -9.79 26.80 4.50
C LEU A 105 -8.82 25.69 4.90
N PHE A 106 -8.94 25.26 6.16
CA PHE A 106 -8.14 24.19 6.73
C PHE A 106 -8.99 23.23 7.56
N LEU A 107 -8.69 21.94 7.49
CA LEU A 107 -9.13 20.93 8.44
C LEU A 107 -8.09 20.84 9.57
N LEU A 108 -8.53 21.07 10.81
CA LEU A 108 -7.73 20.77 12.00
C LEU A 108 -8.25 19.50 12.64
N LEU A 109 -7.34 18.58 12.89
CA LEU A 109 -7.56 17.39 13.71
C LEU A 109 -6.73 17.53 14.99
N GLY A 110 -7.29 17.15 16.12
CA GLY A 110 -6.60 17.26 17.41
C GLY A 110 -6.93 16.10 18.34
N THR A 111 -6.03 15.88 19.29
CA THR A 111 -6.12 14.83 20.31
C THR A 111 -6.37 15.45 21.68
N LYS A 112 -7.04 14.72 22.56
CA LYS A 112 -7.41 15.22 23.89
C LYS A 112 -6.25 15.09 24.87
N GLY A 113 -5.70 16.23 25.30
CA GLY A 113 -4.89 16.39 26.50
C GLY A 113 -5.71 17.01 27.63
N GLU A 114 -5.16 18.00 28.34
CA GLU A 114 -5.94 18.89 29.22
C GLU A 114 -6.93 19.76 28.42
N THR A 115 -6.49 20.21 27.25
CA THR A 115 -7.31 20.81 26.19
C THR A 115 -7.06 20.05 24.87
N ILE A 116 -7.73 20.40 23.79
CA ILE A 116 -7.44 19.77 22.49
C ILE A 116 -6.10 20.27 21.98
N GLU A 117 -5.18 19.34 21.77
CA GLU A 117 -3.91 19.58 21.13
C GLU A 117 -4.07 19.44 19.62
N TRP A 118 -3.99 20.55 18.90
CA TRP A 118 -4.21 20.57 17.45
C TRP A 118 -2.97 20.13 16.68
N GLY A 119 -3.17 19.20 15.75
CA GLY A 119 -2.17 18.79 14.77
C GLY A 119 -1.91 19.83 13.69
N SER A 120 -1.06 19.48 12.73
CA SER A 120 -0.76 20.38 11.61
C SER A 120 -2.00 20.65 10.75
N PRO A 121 -2.31 21.91 10.39
CA PRO A 121 -3.45 22.23 9.54
C PRO A 121 -3.34 21.58 8.18
N MET A 122 -4.40 20.90 7.73
CA MET A 122 -4.51 20.37 6.39
C MET A 122 -5.29 21.34 5.53
N GLU A 123 -4.70 21.84 4.45
CA GLU A 123 -5.42 22.72 3.53
C GLU A 123 -6.51 21.92 2.80
N VAL A 124 -7.71 22.48 2.74
CA VAL A 124 -8.88 21.82 2.16
C VAL A 124 -9.72 22.82 1.36
N THR A 125 -10.52 22.29 0.44
CA THR A 125 -11.62 23.02 -0.17
C THR A 125 -12.91 22.72 0.59
N GLU A 126 -13.99 23.48 0.35
CA GLU A 126 -15.31 23.09 0.88
C GLU A 126 -15.72 21.69 0.40
N THR A 127 -15.33 21.33 -0.84
CA THR A 127 -15.61 20.02 -1.43
C THR A 127 -14.87 18.91 -0.69
N SER A 128 -13.55 19.03 -0.49
CA SER A 128 -12.78 17.99 0.22
C SER A 128 -13.12 17.91 1.70
N PHE A 129 -13.46 19.03 2.34
CA PHE A 129 -14.00 19.00 3.69
C PHE A 129 -15.33 18.25 3.78
N ASN A 130 -16.28 18.52 2.87
CA ASN A 130 -17.57 17.83 2.87
C ASN A 130 -17.40 16.33 2.57
N TYR A 131 -16.47 15.97 1.68
CA TYR A 131 -16.10 14.58 1.44
C TYR A 131 -15.62 13.87 2.72
N VAL A 132 -14.73 14.50 3.50
CA VAL A 132 -14.25 13.96 4.79
C VAL A 132 -15.41 13.86 5.80
N ALA A 133 -16.23 14.90 5.88
CA ALA A 133 -17.35 14.96 6.81
C ALA A 133 -18.45 13.93 6.53
N MET A 134 -18.61 13.51 5.26
CA MET A 134 -19.57 12.49 4.83
C MET A 134 -18.96 11.10 4.71
N ALA A 135 -17.65 10.95 4.91
CA ALA A 135 -16.97 9.68 4.79
C ALA A 135 -17.50 8.68 5.85
N PRO A 136 -17.74 7.43 5.46
CA PRO A 136 -18.13 6.40 6.41
C PRO A 136 -17.00 6.12 7.40
N THR A 137 -17.36 5.87 8.66
CA THR A 137 -16.35 5.65 9.70
C THR A 137 -15.61 4.32 9.49
N PRO A 138 -14.38 4.15 10.02
CA PRO A 138 -13.64 2.90 9.88
C PRO A 138 -14.34 1.65 10.42
N GLU A 139 -15.26 1.79 11.37
CA GLU A 139 -16.07 0.71 11.93
C GLU A 139 -17.18 0.23 10.98
N THR A 140 -17.48 1.02 9.94
CA THR A 140 -18.42 0.63 8.89
C THR A 140 -17.81 -0.53 8.08
N PRO A 141 -18.59 -1.58 7.75
CA PRO A 141 -18.08 -2.70 6.95
C PRO A 141 -17.38 -2.22 5.67
N THR A 142 -16.20 -2.78 5.37
CA THR A 142 -15.33 -2.31 4.28
C THR A 142 -16.05 -2.22 2.93
N ALA A 143 -16.88 -3.20 2.57
CA ALA A 143 -17.66 -3.16 1.34
C ALA A 143 -18.55 -1.91 1.23
N LYS A 144 -19.20 -1.50 2.33
CA LYS A 144 -20.02 -0.28 2.36
C LYS A 144 -19.16 0.98 2.26
N ARG A 145 -17.96 0.96 2.85
CA ARG A 145 -16.96 2.03 2.68
C ARG A 145 -16.52 2.15 1.23
N MET A 146 -16.17 1.04 0.58
CA MET A 146 -15.74 1.03 -0.83
C MET A 146 -16.83 1.55 -1.77
N ALA A 147 -18.11 1.26 -1.50
CA ALA A 147 -19.23 1.82 -2.26
C ALA A 147 -19.33 3.36 -2.19
N TYR A 148 -18.80 3.97 -1.13
CA TYR A 148 -18.63 5.43 -1.05
C TYR A 148 -17.40 5.87 -1.87
N TYR A 149 -16.22 5.30 -1.58
CA TYR A 149 -14.94 5.75 -2.16
C TYR A 149 -14.80 5.50 -3.66
N VAL A 150 -15.49 4.50 -4.23
CA VAL A 150 -15.40 4.18 -5.67
C VAL A 150 -15.79 5.38 -6.56
N LYS A 151 -16.63 6.28 -6.04
CA LYS A 151 -17.11 7.48 -6.75
C LYS A 151 -16.04 8.59 -6.84
N PHE A 152 -14.92 8.42 -6.15
CA PHE A 152 -13.96 9.48 -5.89
C PHE A 152 -12.53 9.18 -6.39
N LEU A 153 -12.27 7.99 -6.96
CA LEU A 153 -10.94 7.51 -7.35
C LEU A 153 -10.15 8.44 -8.29
N GLU A 154 -10.83 9.21 -9.14
CA GLU A 154 -10.21 10.23 -10.01
C GLU A 154 -10.95 11.57 -9.89
N ASN A 155 -11.32 11.94 -8.66
CA ASN A 155 -11.86 13.27 -8.38
C ASN A 155 -10.83 14.38 -8.75
N PRO A 156 -11.28 15.51 -9.34
CA PRO A 156 -10.39 16.63 -9.67
C PRO A 156 -9.69 17.26 -8.45
N ASP A 157 -10.28 17.16 -7.25
CA ASP A 157 -9.60 17.54 -6.01
C ASP A 157 -8.63 16.41 -5.61
N PRO A 158 -7.31 16.65 -5.62
CA PRO A 158 -6.31 15.62 -5.33
C PRO A 158 -6.37 15.11 -3.89
N THR A 159 -6.87 15.91 -2.93
CA THR A 159 -7.07 15.45 -1.55
C THR A 159 -8.10 14.33 -1.52
N ILE A 160 -9.17 14.46 -2.31
CA ILE A 160 -10.24 13.47 -2.41
C ILE A 160 -9.75 12.22 -3.16
N SER A 161 -9.14 12.39 -4.34
CA SER A 161 -8.75 11.23 -5.16
C SER A 161 -7.61 10.41 -4.54
N ASN A 162 -6.66 11.07 -3.87
CA ASN A 162 -5.60 10.36 -3.17
C ASN A 162 -6.13 9.57 -1.96
N ASP A 163 -7.05 10.15 -1.19
CA ASP A 163 -7.66 9.46 -0.05
C ASP A 163 -8.53 8.28 -0.51
N ALA A 164 -9.39 8.47 -1.51
CA ALA A 164 -10.19 7.40 -2.08
C ALA A 164 -9.32 6.26 -2.63
N PHE A 165 -8.19 6.58 -3.26
CA PHE A 165 -7.23 5.56 -3.69
C PHE A 165 -6.58 4.83 -2.50
N ALA A 166 -6.18 5.54 -1.45
CA ALA A 166 -5.58 4.96 -0.26
C ALA A 166 -6.55 4.00 0.47
N GLU A 167 -7.84 4.35 0.50
CA GLU A 167 -8.93 3.51 1.01
C GLU A 167 -9.02 2.17 0.28
N PHE A 168 -8.90 2.18 -1.06
CA PHE A 168 -8.84 0.94 -1.85
C PHE A 168 -7.52 0.18 -1.68
N ALA A 169 -6.39 0.87 -1.56
CA ALA A 169 -5.09 0.25 -1.36
C ALA A 169 -5.01 -0.55 -0.04
N ASN A 170 -5.77 -0.12 0.98
CA ASN A 170 -5.87 -0.79 2.27
C ASN A 170 -7.02 -1.83 2.34
N ALA A 171 -7.91 -1.88 1.35
CA ALA A 171 -9.09 -2.73 1.39
C ALA A 171 -8.75 -4.21 1.09
N PRO A 172 -9.33 -5.17 1.84
CA PRO A 172 -9.21 -6.58 1.50
C PRO A 172 -9.86 -6.87 0.14
N TYR A 173 -9.19 -7.68 -0.69
CA TYR A 173 -9.66 -8.02 -2.04
C TYR A 173 -11.12 -8.50 -2.07
N LYS A 174 -11.52 -9.37 -1.13
CA LYS A 174 -12.90 -9.88 -1.03
C LYS A 174 -13.97 -8.78 -0.93
N ASP A 175 -13.64 -7.67 -0.27
CA ASP A 175 -14.57 -6.56 -0.07
C ASP A 175 -14.63 -5.70 -1.34
N VAL A 176 -13.52 -5.58 -2.07
CA VAL A 176 -13.47 -4.95 -3.40
C VAL A 176 -14.27 -5.77 -4.42
N VAL A 177 -14.16 -7.10 -4.41
CA VAL A 177 -14.97 -7.99 -5.26
C VAL A 177 -16.47 -7.77 -5.02
N SER A 178 -16.88 -7.61 -3.76
CA SER A 178 -18.29 -7.47 -3.38
C SER A 178 -18.97 -6.20 -3.92
N ILE A 179 -18.20 -5.22 -4.41
CA ILE A 179 -18.72 -3.98 -4.98
C ILE A 179 -18.46 -3.87 -6.50
N ALA A 180 -18.08 -4.95 -7.18
CA ALA A 180 -17.78 -4.95 -8.60
C ALA A 180 -18.89 -4.31 -9.45
N ASP A 181 -20.15 -4.56 -9.11
CA ASP A 181 -21.33 -4.00 -9.80
C ASP A 181 -21.48 -2.48 -9.67
N LEU A 182 -20.77 -1.85 -8.73
CA LEU A 182 -20.76 -0.40 -8.54
C LEU A 182 -19.64 0.30 -9.33
N MET A 183 -18.73 -0.46 -9.93
CA MET A 183 -17.58 0.07 -10.66
C MET A 183 -17.97 0.48 -12.08
N SER A 184 -17.49 1.63 -12.51
CA SER A 184 -17.68 2.11 -13.89
C SER A 184 -16.60 1.51 -14.80
N LYS A 185 -16.96 0.49 -15.57
CA LYS A 185 -16.05 -0.08 -16.60
C LYS A 185 -15.61 0.96 -17.62
N GLU A 186 -16.47 1.93 -17.93
CA GLU A 186 -16.18 3.02 -18.89
C GLU A 186 -15.09 3.95 -18.36
N ASP A 187 -15.19 4.36 -17.09
CA ASP A 187 -14.17 5.18 -16.46
C ASP A 187 -12.85 4.41 -16.29
N LEU A 188 -12.90 3.15 -15.87
CA LEU A 188 -11.72 2.30 -15.73
C LEU A 188 -10.98 2.13 -17.08
N ARG A 189 -11.70 1.87 -18.18
CA ARG A 189 -11.11 1.84 -19.53
C ARG A 189 -10.41 3.14 -19.88
N LYS A 190 -11.04 4.28 -19.55
CA LYS A 190 -10.48 5.60 -19.81
C LYS A 190 -9.21 5.82 -19.00
N TRP A 191 -9.26 5.59 -17.68
CA TRP A 191 -8.13 5.83 -16.78
C TRP A 191 -6.92 4.96 -17.09
N ILE A 192 -7.13 3.69 -17.45
CA ILE A 192 -6.05 2.77 -17.83
C ILE A 192 -5.28 3.26 -19.09
N GLN A 193 -5.93 4.03 -19.95
CA GLN A 193 -5.34 4.57 -21.18
C GLN A 193 -4.86 6.02 -21.03
N ASP A 194 -5.23 6.71 -19.96
CA ASP A 194 -4.90 8.12 -19.74
C ASP A 194 -3.48 8.26 -19.20
N LYS A 195 -2.64 9.03 -19.91
CA LYS A 195 -1.25 9.28 -19.53
C LYS A 195 -1.12 10.21 -18.32
N ASN A 196 -2.19 10.90 -17.94
CA ASN A 196 -2.21 11.79 -16.77
C ASN A 196 -2.56 11.06 -15.48
N VAL A 197 -3.09 9.84 -15.56
CA VAL A 197 -3.33 9.00 -14.38
C VAL A 197 -1.98 8.52 -13.83
N PRO A 198 -1.71 8.71 -12.53
CA PRO A 198 -0.46 8.25 -11.94
C PRO A 198 -0.25 6.73 -12.18
N PRO A 199 0.92 6.30 -12.68
CA PRO A 199 1.19 4.89 -12.98
C PRO A 199 0.95 3.95 -11.79
N THR A 200 1.16 4.42 -10.57
CA THR A 200 0.91 3.66 -9.34
C THR A 200 -0.56 3.26 -9.14
N ARG A 201 -1.51 3.92 -9.81
CA ARG A 201 -2.95 3.60 -9.73
C ARG A 201 -3.38 2.54 -10.75
N LEU A 202 -2.61 2.34 -11.81
CA LEU A 202 -2.99 1.49 -12.94
C LEU A 202 -3.20 0.02 -12.56
N GLY A 203 -2.45 -0.48 -11.58
CA GLY A 203 -2.64 -1.85 -11.09
C GLY A 203 -4.02 -2.07 -10.44
N LEU A 204 -4.46 -1.12 -9.61
CA LEU A 204 -5.80 -1.15 -9.02
C LEU A 204 -6.87 -1.09 -10.12
N TYR A 205 -6.73 -0.18 -11.08
CA TYR A 205 -7.73 -0.04 -12.16
C TYR A 205 -7.78 -1.24 -13.09
N GLY A 206 -6.63 -1.83 -13.42
CA GLY A 206 -6.56 -3.08 -14.17
C GLY A 206 -7.30 -4.20 -13.46
N MET A 207 -7.05 -4.39 -12.16
CA MET A 207 -7.71 -5.40 -11.34
C MET A 207 -9.23 -5.14 -11.21
N MET A 208 -9.65 -3.91 -10.97
CA MET A 208 -11.07 -3.51 -10.94
C MET A 208 -11.76 -3.75 -12.28
N LEU A 209 -11.11 -3.41 -13.41
CA LEU A 209 -11.67 -3.68 -14.73
C LEU A 209 -11.78 -5.19 -14.98
N GLY A 210 -10.89 -6.00 -14.39
CA GLY A 210 -11.01 -7.45 -14.39
C GLY A 210 -12.25 -7.99 -13.66
N LEU A 211 -12.73 -7.26 -12.64
CA LEU A 211 -13.90 -7.65 -11.85
C LEU A 211 -15.23 -7.31 -12.50
N CYS A 212 -15.33 -6.14 -13.16
CA CYS A 212 -16.58 -5.63 -13.73
C CYS A 212 -16.60 -5.59 -15.27
N GLY A 213 -15.52 -6.04 -15.91
CA GLY A 213 -15.28 -5.91 -17.34
C GLY A 213 -15.97 -6.95 -18.22
N THR A 214 -15.63 -6.87 -19.49
CA THR A 214 -16.19 -7.65 -20.59
C THR A 214 -15.06 -8.28 -21.43
N PRO A 215 -15.35 -9.20 -22.36
CA PRO A 215 -14.34 -9.72 -23.28
C PRO A 215 -13.62 -8.64 -24.10
N GLU A 216 -14.26 -7.50 -24.38
CA GLU A 216 -13.63 -6.36 -25.03
C GLU A 216 -12.58 -5.69 -24.15
N ASP A 217 -12.81 -5.67 -22.83
CA ASP A 217 -11.83 -5.16 -21.85
C ASP A 217 -10.60 -6.04 -21.75
N ALA A 218 -10.80 -7.35 -21.84
CA ALA A 218 -9.70 -8.29 -21.88
C ALA A 218 -8.74 -7.98 -23.05
N LYS A 219 -9.27 -7.62 -24.23
CA LYS A 219 -8.44 -7.22 -25.38
C LYS A 219 -7.63 -5.95 -25.12
N LEU A 220 -8.23 -4.98 -24.43
CA LEU A 220 -7.55 -3.75 -24.03
C LEU A 220 -6.40 -4.04 -23.06
N LEU A 221 -6.65 -4.87 -22.04
CA LEU A 221 -5.64 -5.27 -21.07
C LEU A 221 -4.53 -6.10 -21.74
N GLU A 222 -4.90 -7.04 -22.62
CA GLU A 222 -3.96 -7.86 -23.39
C GLU A 222 -3.02 -7.00 -24.23
N ALA A 223 -3.53 -6.01 -24.96
CA ALA A 223 -2.73 -5.13 -25.80
C ALA A 223 -1.63 -4.41 -24.98
N LYS A 224 -1.94 -4.01 -23.75
CA LYS A 224 -0.93 -3.47 -22.82
C LYS A 224 0.03 -4.56 -22.36
N ILE A 225 -0.46 -5.74 -21.99
CA ILE A 225 0.40 -6.83 -21.50
C ILE A 225 1.43 -7.24 -22.56
N VAL A 226 1.02 -7.48 -23.80
CA VAL A 226 1.90 -8.01 -24.87
C VAL A 226 2.81 -6.96 -25.50
N GLU A 227 2.64 -5.68 -25.16
CA GLU A 227 3.56 -4.62 -25.55
C GLU A 227 5.00 -4.96 -25.11
N LYS A 228 5.92 -4.89 -26.07
CA LYS A 228 7.35 -5.07 -25.80
C LYS A 228 7.93 -3.75 -25.33
N THR A 229 8.51 -3.76 -24.13
CA THR A 229 9.14 -2.59 -23.54
C THR A 229 10.26 -3.02 -22.61
N ASP A 230 11.29 -2.19 -22.52
CA ASP A 230 12.36 -2.27 -21.52
C ASP A 230 12.09 -1.35 -20.32
N GLU A 231 11.02 -0.54 -20.39
CA GLU A 231 10.64 0.38 -19.32
C GLU A 231 9.99 -0.36 -18.16
N PHE A 232 10.30 0.09 -16.94
CA PHE A 232 9.64 -0.39 -15.75
C PHE A 232 8.19 0.12 -15.67
N ARG A 233 7.21 -0.79 -15.74
CA ARG A 233 5.79 -0.46 -15.71
C ARG A 233 5.17 -0.68 -14.35
N LEU A 234 5.00 0.40 -13.60
CA LEU A 234 4.28 0.39 -12.32
C LEU A 234 2.84 -0.11 -12.51
N GLY A 235 2.41 -1.05 -11.66
CA GLY A 235 1.06 -1.60 -11.65
C GLY A 235 0.71 -2.57 -12.78
N ILE A 236 1.67 -2.98 -13.61
CA ILE A 236 1.40 -3.92 -14.71
C ILE A 236 0.96 -5.30 -14.20
N ASP A 237 1.39 -5.70 -13.00
CA ASP A 237 0.95 -6.90 -12.29
C ASP A 237 -0.55 -6.88 -12.01
N GLY A 238 -1.11 -5.74 -11.59
CA GLY A 238 -2.55 -5.57 -11.39
C GLY A 238 -3.35 -5.61 -12.70
N ILE A 239 -2.79 -5.08 -13.80
CA ILE A 239 -3.35 -5.22 -15.16
C ILE A 239 -3.38 -6.69 -15.59
N MET A 240 -2.28 -7.42 -15.39
CA MET A 240 -2.20 -8.86 -15.66
C MET A 240 -3.20 -9.65 -14.79
N GLY A 241 -3.32 -9.30 -13.51
CA GLY A 241 -4.31 -9.88 -12.61
C GLY A 241 -5.73 -9.67 -13.12
N GLY A 242 -6.10 -8.44 -13.50
CA GLY A 242 -7.39 -8.13 -14.08
C GLY A 242 -7.69 -8.87 -15.38
N TYR A 243 -6.68 -8.99 -16.25
CA TYR A 243 -6.79 -9.77 -17.49
C TYR A 243 -7.09 -11.24 -17.20
N LEU A 244 -6.40 -11.85 -16.22
CA LEU A 244 -6.64 -13.24 -15.80
C LEU A 244 -8.02 -13.44 -15.17
N LEU A 245 -8.57 -12.45 -14.46
CA LEU A 245 -9.95 -12.52 -13.94
C LEU A 245 -10.97 -12.67 -15.08
N LEU A 246 -10.77 -11.97 -16.20
CA LEU A 246 -11.67 -12.01 -17.35
C LEU A 246 -11.49 -13.25 -18.22
N THR A 247 -10.25 -13.72 -18.38
CA THR A 247 -9.88 -14.69 -19.42
C THR A 247 -9.50 -16.07 -18.88
N LYS A 248 -9.24 -16.17 -17.57
CA LYS A 248 -8.91 -17.41 -16.87
C LYS A 248 -7.70 -18.11 -17.51
N ASP A 249 -7.81 -19.43 -17.71
CA ASP A 249 -6.77 -20.28 -18.30
C ASP A 249 -6.26 -19.78 -19.66
N ALA A 250 -7.15 -19.22 -20.49
CA ALA A 250 -6.78 -18.73 -21.82
C ALA A 250 -5.81 -17.54 -21.75
N GLY A 251 -6.06 -16.58 -20.86
CA GLY A 251 -5.14 -15.46 -20.68
C GLY A 251 -3.85 -15.84 -19.95
N LEU A 252 -3.90 -16.85 -19.08
CA LEU A 252 -2.69 -17.39 -18.46
C LEU A 252 -1.73 -17.92 -19.51
N LYS A 253 -2.24 -18.61 -20.53
CA LYS A 253 -1.44 -19.05 -21.67
C LYS A 253 -0.81 -17.88 -22.44
N VAL A 254 -1.55 -16.78 -22.64
CA VAL A 254 -1.00 -15.57 -23.29
C VAL A 254 0.13 -14.95 -22.46
N ILE A 255 0.00 -14.90 -21.13
CA ILE A 255 1.07 -14.41 -20.25
C ILE A 255 2.30 -15.32 -20.34
N GLU A 256 2.12 -16.64 -20.32
CA GLU A 256 3.23 -17.59 -20.45
C GLU A 256 3.99 -17.39 -21.76
N GLU A 257 3.26 -17.35 -22.88
CA GLU A 257 3.83 -17.17 -24.21
C GLU A 257 4.55 -15.83 -24.34
N SER A 258 3.94 -14.74 -23.85
CA SER A 258 4.50 -13.39 -24.01
C SER A 258 5.58 -13.02 -23.00
N LYS A 259 5.58 -13.61 -21.79
CA LYS A 259 6.47 -13.20 -20.70
C LYS A 259 7.45 -14.28 -20.26
N PHE A 260 7.09 -15.55 -20.30
CA PHE A 260 7.95 -16.59 -19.71
C PHE A 260 8.89 -17.21 -20.74
N THR A 261 8.44 -17.38 -21.97
CA THR A 261 9.20 -18.14 -22.99
C THR A 261 10.41 -17.40 -23.57
N ASP A 262 10.30 -16.08 -23.81
CA ASP A 262 11.39 -15.30 -24.41
C ASP A 262 12.39 -14.81 -23.34
N PRO A 263 13.62 -15.33 -23.27
CA PRO A 263 14.60 -14.99 -22.23
C PRO A 263 14.99 -13.50 -22.22
N LYS A 264 14.66 -12.74 -23.27
CA LYS A 264 14.92 -11.31 -23.36
C LYS A 264 13.89 -10.44 -22.65
N VAL A 265 12.75 -11.01 -22.25
CA VAL A 265 11.74 -10.26 -21.49
C VAL A 265 12.37 -9.76 -20.18
N PRO A 266 12.29 -8.45 -19.87
CA PRO A 266 12.92 -7.89 -18.68
C PRO A 266 12.43 -8.52 -17.38
N PHE A 267 13.32 -8.59 -16.39
CA PHE A 267 13.00 -9.11 -15.05
C PHE A 267 11.74 -8.49 -14.45
N ALA A 268 11.55 -7.17 -14.59
CA ALA A 268 10.38 -6.49 -14.04
C ALA A 268 9.06 -7.03 -14.60
N GLU A 269 9.04 -7.42 -15.88
CA GLU A 269 7.87 -7.95 -16.57
C GLU A 269 7.57 -9.40 -16.15
N THR A 270 8.61 -10.24 -16.05
CA THR A 270 8.47 -11.63 -15.59
C THR A 270 8.11 -11.69 -14.11
N PHE A 271 8.70 -10.81 -13.28
CA PHE A 271 8.35 -10.63 -11.88
C PHE A 271 6.89 -10.18 -11.72
N ALA A 272 6.43 -9.19 -12.49
CA ALA A 272 5.03 -8.74 -12.45
C ALA A 272 4.04 -9.86 -12.84
N ALA A 273 4.38 -10.65 -13.86
CA ALA A 273 3.58 -11.81 -14.24
C ALA A 273 3.56 -12.90 -13.15
N MET A 274 4.69 -13.15 -12.47
CA MET A 274 4.74 -14.02 -11.28
C MET A 274 3.83 -13.49 -10.17
N GLN A 275 3.83 -12.18 -9.92
CA GLN A 275 2.94 -11.52 -8.95
C GLN A 275 1.46 -11.71 -9.29
N ALA A 276 1.09 -11.63 -10.57
CA ALA A 276 -0.27 -11.92 -11.02
C ALA A 276 -0.68 -13.39 -10.75
N ILE A 277 0.22 -14.36 -10.94
CA ILE A 277 -0.03 -15.77 -10.58
C ILE A 277 -0.20 -15.92 -9.06
N ARG A 278 0.64 -15.27 -8.24
CA ARG A 278 0.51 -15.26 -6.77
C ARG A 278 -0.82 -14.67 -6.32
N PHE A 279 -1.27 -13.61 -6.98
CA PHE A 279 -2.58 -13.01 -6.75
C PHE A 279 -3.71 -14.01 -7.04
N MET A 280 -3.68 -14.67 -8.20
CA MET A 280 -4.65 -15.72 -8.56
C MET A 280 -4.66 -16.85 -7.51
N TRP A 281 -3.49 -17.30 -7.08
CA TRP A 281 -3.34 -18.37 -6.10
C TRP A 281 -3.94 -18.01 -4.73
N THR A 282 -3.74 -16.78 -4.28
CA THR A 282 -4.02 -16.36 -2.90
C THR A 282 -5.43 -15.81 -2.73
N TYR A 283 -5.91 -15.07 -3.73
CA TYR A 283 -7.11 -14.24 -3.60
C TYR A 283 -8.25 -14.66 -4.53
N ALA A 284 -7.95 -15.27 -5.67
CA ALA A 284 -8.92 -15.62 -6.71
C ALA A 284 -8.92 -17.13 -7.00
N GLU A 285 -8.97 -17.95 -5.94
CA GLU A 285 -8.78 -19.41 -6.01
C GLU A 285 -9.76 -20.16 -6.94
N GLU A 286 -10.92 -19.57 -7.22
CA GLU A 286 -11.96 -20.17 -8.06
C GLU A 286 -11.85 -19.80 -9.55
N VAL A 287 -10.92 -18.90 -9.91
CA VAL A 287 -10.79 -18.39 -11.28
C VAL A 287 -9.94 -19.32 -12.14
N ILE A 288 -8.81 -19.79 -11.61
CA ILE A 288 -7.88 -20.70 -12.29
C ILE A 288 -7.51 -21.84 -11.34
N PRO A 289 -7.60 -23.12 -11.75
CA PRO A 289 -7.23 -24.25 -10.91
C PRO A 289 -5.81 -24.15 -10.36
N LYS A 290 -5.61 -24.48 -9.08
CA LYS A 290 -4.30 -24.44 -8.41
C LYS A 290 -3.20 -25.22 -9.13
N ASP A 291 -3.54 -26.38 -9.70
CA ASP A 291 -2.57 -27.17 -10.46
C ASP A 291 -2.13 -26.49 -11.76
N ARG A 292 -3.01 -25.70 -12.37
CA ARG A 292 -2.68 -24.93 -13.57
C ARG A 292 -1.74 -23.76 -13.25
N LEU A 293 -1.98 -23.07 -12.13
CA LEU A 293 -1.10 -22.00 -11.63
C LEU A 293 0.28 -22.53 -11.25
N ARG A 294 0.35 -23.70 -10.62
CA ARG A 294 1.61 -24.41 -10.36
C ARG A 294 2.37 -24.68 -11.65
N GLN A 295 1.71 -25.21 -12.69
CA GLN A 295 2.37 -25.45 -13.99
C GLN A 295 3.02 -24.19 -14.56
N SER A 296 2.32 -23.05 -14.54
CA SER A 296 2.87 -21.75 -14.96
C SER A 296 4.07 -21.34 -14.11
N MET A 297 3.96 -21.47 -12.79
CA MET A 297 5.01 -21.10 -11.85
C MET A 297 6.28 -21.94 -12.07
N ARG A 298 6.15 -23.23 -12.41
CA ARG A 298 7.31 -24.09 -12.75
C ARG A 298 8.07 -23.60 -13.98
N MET A 299 7.40 -22.98 -14.96
CA MET A 299 8.09 -22.46 -16.15
C MET A 299 9.12 -21.39 -15.78
N LEU A 300 8.86 -20.62 -14.72
CA LEU A 300 9.76 -19.59 -14.21
C LEU A 300 11.01 -20.16 -13.52
N LEU A 301 11.08 -21.47 -13.25
CA LEU A 301 12.34 -22.09 -12.80
C LEU A 301 13.45 -22.00 -13.86
N ALA A 302 13.08 -21.87 -15.14
CA ALA A 302 14.05 -21.65 -16.22
C ALA A 302 14.60 -20.20 -16.26
N ARG A 303 14.17 -19.34 -15.34
CA ARG A 303 14.65 -17.97 -15.15
C ARG A 303 15.49 -17.91 -13.89
N PRO A 304 16.83 -17.98 -14.00
CA PRO A 304 17.69 -17.99 -12.84
C PRO A 304 17.40 -16.86 -11.84
N GLU A 305 17.13 -15.65 -12.34
CA GLU A 305 16.84 -14.44 -11.58
C GLU A 305 15.52 -14.46 -10.79
N LEU A 306 14.64 -15.43 -11.05
CA LEU A 306 13.39 -15.64 -10.29
C LEU A 306 13.38 -16.97 -9.52
N SER A 307 14.39 -17.82 -9.75
CA SER A 307 14.33 -19.22 -9.34
C SER A 307 14.18 -19.41 -7.83
N ASP A 308 14.82 -18.59 -7.00
CA ASP A 308 14.74 -18.59 -5.55
C ASP A 308 13.32 -18.26 -5.04
N LEU A 309 12.69 -17.23 -5.64
CA LEU A 309 11.33 -16.80 -5.35
C LEU A 309 10.33 -17.89 -5.75
N VAL A 310 10.52 -18.47 -6.94
CA VAL A 310 9.67 -19.53 -7.49
C VAL A 310 9.78 -20.81 -6.66
N ILE A 311 10.98 -21.21 -6.25
CA ILE A 311 11.19 -22.37 -5.35
C ILE A 311 10.45 -22.15 -4.04
N THR A 312 10.54 -20.94 -3.46
CA THR A 312 9.87 -20.59 -2.22
C THR A 312 8.34 -20.68 -2.35
N ASP A 313 7.78 -20.18 -3.46
CA ASP A 313 6.35 -20.29 -3.72
C ASP A 313 5.90 -21.73 -3.93
N LEU A 314 6.59 -22.48 -4.79
CA LEU A 314 6.25 -23.88 -5.05
C LEU A 314 6.33 -24.73 -3.77
N ALA A 315 7.30 -24.48 -2.90
CA ALA A 315 7.38 -25.12 -1.59
C ALA A 315 6.19 -24.78 -0.69
N ARG A 316 5.80 -23.48 -0.60
CA ARG A 316 4.60 -23.04 0.13
C ARG A 316 3.33 -23.65 -0.47
N TRP A 317 3.30 -23.78 -1.78
CA TRP A 317 2.22 -24.39 -2.54
C TRP A 317 2.29 -25.92 -2.50
N LYS A 318 3.24 -26.52 -1.80
CA LYS A 318 3.42 -27.98 -1.66
C LYS A 318 3.54 -28.70 -3.00
N ASP A 319 4.16 -28.05 -3.97
CA ASP A 319 4.40 -28.61 -5.28
C ASP A 319 5.75 -29.33 -5.33
N TRP A 320 5.74 -30.62 -4.99
CA TRP A 320 6.95 -31.43 -4.92
C TRP A 320 7.36 -32.04 -6.25
N SER A 321 6.59 -31.85 -7.32
CA SER A 321 6.90 -32.48 -8.62
C SER A 321 8.17 -31.92 -9.26
N VAL A 322 8.66 -30.77 -8.80
CA VAL A 322 9.87 -30.13 -9.31
C VAL A 322 11.17 -30.64 -8.70
N ARG A 323 11.10 -31.55 -7.72
CA ARG A 323 12.29 -32.02 -6.97
C ARG A 323 13.45 -32.42 -7.88
N ASP A 324 13.18 -33.25 -8.89
CA ASP A 324 14.23 -33.78 -9.75
C ASP A 324 14.82 -32.67 -10.65
N GLN A 325 14.00 -31.71 -11.08
CA GLN A 325 14.45 -30.50 -11.77
C GLN A 325 15.35 -29.65 -10.87
N LEU A 326 14.97 -29.40 -9.61
CA LEU A 326 15.79 -28.64 -8.66
C LEU A 326 17.14 -29.30 -8.38
N PHE A 327 17.17 -30.64 -8.25
CA PHE A 327 18.44 -31.36 -8.13
C PHE A 327 19.33 -31.19 -9.35
N SER A 328 18.76 -31.17 -10.56
CA SER A 328 19.53 -30.96 -11.78
C SER A 328 20.11 -29.53 -11.88
N MET A 329 19.41 -28.55 -11.31
CA MET A 329 19.85 -27.14 -11.28
C MET A 329 20.93 -26.89 -10.22
N TYR A 330 21.01 -27.74 -9.19
CA TYR A 330 21.95 -27.57 -8.09
C TYR A 330 23.41 -27.56 -8.55
N GLY A 331 24.14 -26.51 -8.21
CA GLY A 331 25.55 -26.34 -8.57
C GLY A 331 25.80 -25.81 -9.98
N GLN A 332 24.75 -25.50 -10.75
CA GLN A 332 24.91 -24.79 -12.03
C GLN A 332 25.24 -23.31 -11.79
N GLU A 333 26.27 -22.80 -12.47
CA GLU A 333 26.77 -21.44 -12.30
C GLU A 333 25.69 -20.38 -12.59
N GLU A 334 24.85 -20.63 -13.58
CA GLU A 334 23.77 -19.74 -14.03
C GLU A 334 22.76 -19.44 -12.91
N TYR A 335 22.57 -20.36 -11.96
CA TYR A 335 21.64 -20.25 -10.83
C TYR A 335 22.30 -19.80 -9.53
N ASN A 336 23.61 -19.51 -9.54
CA ASN A 336 24.34 -18.97 -8.40
C ASN A 336 24.33 -17.44 -8.41
N ILE A 337 23.14 -16.85 -8.25
CA ILE A 337 22.94 -15.40 -8.23
C ILE A 337 23.07 -14.89 -6.77
N PRO A 338 23.84 -13.81 -6.49
CA PRO A 338 24.06 -13.27 -5.15
C PRO A 338 22.82 -12.77 -4.40
#